data_AF-A0A845YZH7-F1
#
_entry.id   AF-A0A845YZH7-F1
#
_cell.length_a   1.000
_cell.length_b   1.000
_cell.length_c   1.000
_cell.angle_alpha   90.00
_cell.angle_beta   90.00
_cell.angle_gamma   90.00
#
_symmetry.space_group_name_H-M   'P 1'
#
loop_
_entity.id
_entity.type
_entity.pdbx_description
1 polymer ?
#
loop_
_entity_poly.entity_id
_entity_poly.type
_entity_poly.pdbx_seq_one_letter_code
_entity_poly.pdbx_strand_id
1 'polypeptide(L)'
;MSLENIQLTITLSDPKLTPERLQTDTRTILSEIEKFDGVQNADLMPIEKAKPGAKSIGGFLVGILTAEINAKNLKALVGYLGDRLYGKAIKMKIKSKGNGQ
;
A
#
# COMPACT_ATOMS: atom_id res chain seq x y z
N MET A 1 11.98 -13.96 -19.29
CA MET A 1 12.16 -13.92 -17.82
C MET A 1 10.85 -13.47 -17.22
N SER A 2 10.12 -14.35 -16.53
CA SER A 2 8.88 -13.96 -15.84
C SER A 2 9.27 -13.06 -14.68
N LEU A 3 8.95 -11.77 -14.80
CA LEU A 3 9.07 -10.85 -13.67
C LEU A 3 8.00 -11.29 -12.66
N GLU A 4 8.42 -11.92 -11.58
CA GLU A 4 7.55 -12.24 -10.47
C GLU A 4 6.99 -10.93 -9.93
N ASN A 5 5.68 -10.75 -10.07
CA ASN A 5 4.99 -9.59 -9.52
C ASN A 5 4.76 -9.83 -8.04
N ILE A 6 5.03 -8.81 -7.25
CA ILE A 6 4.86 -8.82 -5.81
C ILE A 6 3.68 -7.92 -5.48
N GLN A 7 2.71 -8.49 -4.76
CA GLN A 7 1.65 -7.70 -4.18
C GLN A 7 2.10 -7.18 -2.82
N LEU A 8 2.25 -5.88 -2.72
CA LEU A 8 2.51 -5.15 -1.50
C LEU A 8 1.18 -4.67 -0.91
N THR A 9 0.98 -4.89 0.38
CA THR A 9 -0.09 -4.23 1.15
C THR A 9 0.56 -3.27 2.12
N ILE A 10 0.22 -1.99 2.00
CA ILE A 10 0.76 -0.92 2.81
C ILE A 10 -0.37 -0.44 3.73
N THR A 11 -0.09 -0.48 5.03
CA THR A 11 -0.99 -0.01 6.07
C THR A 11 -0.34 1.17 6.77
N LEU A 12 -0.91 2.34 6.55
CA LEU A 12 -0.62 3.58 7.25
C LEU A 12 -1.41 3.65 8.54
N SER A 13 -0.72 4.02 9.61
CA SER A 13 -1.31 4.25 10.91
C SER A 13 -0.63 5.46 11.55
N ASP A 14 -1.43 6.47 11.85
CA ASP A 14 -0.95 7.66 12.53
C ASP A 14 -1.95 8.02 13.62
N PRO A 15 -1.62 7.81 14.91
CA PRO A 15 -2.55 8.10 16.00
C PRO A 15 -2.84 9.58 16.16
N LYS A 16 -2.05 10.47 15.53
CA LYS A 16 -2.25 11.92 15.56
C LYS A 16 -3.24 12.38 14.50
N LEU A 17 -3.57 11.55 13.51
CA LEU A 17 -4.46 11.90 12.41
C LEU A 17 -5.88 11.36 12.60
N THR A 18 -6.86 12.14 12.15
CA THR A 18 -8.23 11.67 12.02
C THR A 18 -8.35 10.67 10.86
N PRO A 19 -9.35 9.77 10.88
CA PRO A 19 -9.55 8.80 9.79
C PRO A 19 -9.66 9.44 8.41
N GLU A 20 -10.29 10.61 8.31
CA GLU A 20 -10.42 11.37 7.05
C GLU A 20 -9.06 11.86 6.55
N ARG A 21 -8.26 12.47 7.44
CA ARG A 21 -6.90 12.93 7.10
C ARG A 21 -6.00 11.76 6.71
N LEU A 22 -6.06 10.65 7.45
CA LEU A 22 -5.33 9.43 7.13
C LEU A 22 -5.75 8.88 5.76
N GLN A 23 -7.04 8.94 5.42
CA GLN A 23 -7.52 8.52 4.11
C GLN A 23 -7.07 9.45 2.98
N THR A 24 -7.03 10.75 3.22
CA THR A 24 -6.45 11.73 2.28
C THR A 24 -4.98 11.42 2.02
N ASP A 25 -4.17 11.25 3.08
CA ASP A 25 -2.75 10.87 2.97
C ASP A 25 -2.59 9.56 2.17
N THR A 26 -3.44 8.56 2.46
CA THR A 26 -3.43 7.27 1.76
C THR A 26 -3.69 7.42 0.27
N ARG A 27 -4.65 8.27 -0.12
CA ARG A 27 -4.95 8.56 -1.54
C ARG A 27 -3.81 9.32 -2.22
N THR A 28 -3.19 10.28 -1.52
CA THR A 28 -2.01 10.99 -2.04
C THR A 28 -0.88 9.99 -2.34
N ILE A 29 -0.56 9.12 -1.38
CA ILE A 29 0.49 8.12 -1.54
C ILE A 29 0.14 7.12 -2.64
N LEU A 30 -1.12 6.68 -2.73
CA LEU A 30 -1.59 5.83 -3.82
C LEU A 30 -1.23 6.43 -5.18
N SER A 31 -1.58 7.70 -5.42
CA SER A 31 -1.26 8.38 -6.68
C SER A 31 0.23 8.57 -6.94
N GLU A 32 1.08 8.50 -5.92
CA GLU A 32 2.53 8.51 -6.08
C GLU A 32 3.09 7.13 -6.41
N ILE A 33 2.56 6.09 -5.75
CA ILE A 33 2.91 4.69 -6.04
C ILE A 33 2.49 4.34 -7.47
N GLU A 34 1.31 4.76 -7.92
CA GLU A 34 0.85 4.56 -9.31
C GLU A 34 1.81 5.15 -10.35
N LYS A 35 2.53 6.22 -10.00
CA LYS A 35 3.51 6.88 -10.87
C LYS A 35 4.92 6.32 -10.71
N PHE A 36 5.13 5.38 -9.78
CA PHE A 36 6.44 4.84 -9.47
C PHE A 36 6.86 3.79 -10.51
N ASP A 37 8.12 3.83 -10.92
CA ASP A 37 8.64 2.92 -11.95
C ASP A 37 8.50 1.43 -11.55
N GLY A 38 7.84 0.66 -12.41
CA GLY A 38 7.61 -0.76 -12.25
C GLY A 38 6.51 -1.17 -11.29
N VAL A 39 5.72 -0.21 -10.79
CA VAL A 39 4.37 -0.50 -10.29
C VAL A 39 3.49 -0.81 -11.50
N GLN A 40 2.82 -1.96 -11.44
CA GLN A 40 1.89 -2.42 -12.46
C GLN A 40 0.46 -2.00 -12.14
N ASN A 41 0.10 -2.05 -10.86
CA ASN A 41 -1.20 -1.62 -10.39
C ASN A 41 -1.10 -1.12 -8.95
N ALA A 42 -1.94 -0.17 -8.55
CA ALA A 42 -2.11 0.19 -7.16
C ALA A 42 -3.55 0.63 -6.90
N ASP A 43 -4.10 0.22 -5.77
CA ASP A 43 -5.51 0.40 -5.42
C ASP A 43 -5.68 0.58 -3.91
N LEU A 44 -6.79 1.19 -3.51
CA LEU A 44 -7.23 1.19 -2.12
C LEU A 44 -7.79 -0.19 -1.75
N MET A 45 -7.55 -0.63 -0.51
CA MET A 45 -8.05 -1.93 -0.08
C MET A 45 -9.57 -1.85 0.18
N PRO A 46 -10.41 -2.65 -0.50
CA PRO A 46 -11.86 -2.60 -0.31
C PRO A 46 -12.23 -3.14 1.08
N ILE A 47 -13.33 -2.63 1.63
CA ILE A 47 -13.87 -3.06 2.93
C ILE A 47 -14.23 -4.55 2.94
N GLU A 48 -14.47 -5.18 1.80
CA GLU A 48 -14.72 -6.62 1.70
C GLU A 48 -13.53 -7.47 2.21
N LYS A 49 -12.30 -6.92 2.16
CA LYS A 49 -11.11 -7.57 2.70
C LYS A 49 -10.79 -7.11 4.13
N ALA A 50 -11.67 -6.34 4.76
CA ALA A 50 -11.54 -5.88 6.12
C ALA A 50 -11.60 -7.03 7.12
N LYS A 51 -10.84 -6.89 8.21
CA LYS A 51 -11.12 -7.66 9.43
C LYS A 51 -12.21 -6.95 10.25
N PRO A 52 -12.96 -7.68 11.09
CA PRO A 52 -13.91 -7.07 12.02
C PRO A 52 -13.24 -5.94 12.83
N GLY A 53 -13.88 -4.78 12.88
CA GLY A 53 -13.36 -3.60 13.59
C GLY A 53 -12.39 -2.71 12.81
N ALA A 54 -12.11 -3.00 11.53
CA ALA A 54 -11.34 -2.10 10.67
C ALA A 54 -12.16 -0.84 10.31
N LYS A 55 -11.50 0.32 10.29
CA LYS A 55 -12.13 1.57 9.86
C LYS A 55 -12.20 1.64 8.34
N SER A 56 -13.30 2.13 7.80
CA SER A 56 -13.52 2.31 6.36
C SER A 56 -14.20 3.63 6.05
N ILE A 57 -13.85 4.24 4.92
CA ILE A 57 -14.49 5.45 4.39
C ILE A 57 -14.80 5.21 2.90
N GLY A 58 -16.06 5.40 2.51
CA GLY A 58 -16.49 5.28 1.11
C GLY A 58 -16.25 3.89 0.50
N GLY A 59 -16.40 2.82 1.30
CA GLY A 59 -16.21 1.44 0.83
C GLY A 59 -14.77 0.93 0.87
N PHE A 60 -13.79 1.75 1.27
CA PHE A 60 -12.38 1.37 1.35
C PHE A 60 -11.85 1.45 2.78
N LEU A 61 -10.87 0.61 3.10
CA LEU A 61 -10.19 0.60 4.38
C LEU A 61 -9.34 1.86 4.56
N VAL A 62 -9.51 2.50 5.71
CA VAL A 62 -8.77 3.70 6.05
C VAL A 62 -7.32 3.36 6.30
N GLY A 63 -6.41 4.07 5.63
CA GLY A 63 -4.98 3.85 5.83
C GLY A 63 -4.46 2.62 5.11
N ILE A 64 -5.22 1.94 4.25
CA ILE A 64 -4.76 0.69 3.63
C ILE A 64 -4.86 0.76 2.11
N LEU A 65 -3.73 0.50 1.47
CA LEU A 65 -3.61 0.40 0.02
C LEU A 65 -2.83 -0.85 -0.37
N THR A 66 -3.01 -1.29 -1.60
CA THR A 66 -2.33 -2.44 -2.21
C THR A 66 -1.66 -2.00 -3.49
N ALA A 67 -0.46 -2.48 -3.76
CA ALA A 67 0.27 -2.22 -4.99
C ALA A 67 0.89 -3.50 -5.54
N GLU A 68 0.77 -3.74 -6.83
CA GLU A 68 1.50 -4.77 -7.55
C GLU A 68 2.75 -4.14 -8.17
N ILE A 69 3.93 -4.62 -7.77
CA ILE A 69 5.22 -4.11 -8.23
C ILE A 69 6.10 -5.27 -8.69
N ASN A 70 6.93 -5.02 -9.70
CA ASN A 70 7.96 -5.97 -10.10
C ASN A 70 8.96 -6.22 -8.95
N ALA A 71 9.33 -7.48 -8.69
CA ALA A 71 10.27 -7.82 -7.61
C ALA A 71 11.59 -7.01 -7.63
N LYS A 72 12.08 -6.67 -8.84
CA LYS A 72 13.27 -5.83 -9.04
C LYS A 72 13.14 -4.40 -8.49
N ASN A 73 11.93 -3.82 -8.52
CA ASN A 73 11.67 -2.44 -8.12
C ASN A 73 11.09 -2.33 -6.70
N LEU A 74 10.78 -3.46 -6.05
CA LEU A 74 10.27 -3.48 -4.68
C LEU A 74 11.18 -2.71 -3.71
N LYS A 75 12.49 -2.95 -3.76
CA LYS A 75 13.44 -2.29 -2.85
C LYS A 75 13.45 -0.77 -3.05
N ALA A 76 13.32 -0.31 -4.29
CA ALA A 76 13.27 1.11 -4.60
C ALA A 76 11.98 1.75 -4.07
N LEU A 77 10.82 1.10 -4.25
CA LEU A 77 9.55 1.57 -3.73
C LEU A 77 9.54 1.62 -2.19
N VAL A 78 10.02 0.56 -1.53
CA VAL A 78 10.10 0.52 -0.06
C VAL A 78 11.03 1.62 0.47
N GLY A 79 12.15 1.89 -0.20
CA GLY A 79 13.03 3.01 0.14
C GLY A 79 12.35 4.37 -0.02
N TYR A 80 11.66 4.59 -1.14
CA TYR A 80 10.90 5.82 -1.41
C TYR A 80 9.80 6.07 -0.38
N LEU A 81 9.04 5.02 -0.02
CA LEU A 81 8.00 5.11 1.00
C LEU A 81 8.60 5.34 2.39
N GLY A 82 9.72 4.71 2.72
CA GLY A 82 10.40 4.88 4.00
C GLY A 82 10.92 6.31 4.23
N ASP A 83 11.42 6.96 3.19
CA ASP A 83 11.92 8.34 3.24
C ASP A 83 10.78 9.35 3.43
N ARG A 84 9.71 9.21 2.66
CA ARG A 84 8.56 10.14 2.69
C ARG A 84 7.66 9.99 3.91
N LEU A 85 7.55 8.78 4.43
CA LEU A 85 6.67 8.46 5.55
C LEU A 85 7.43 8.37 6.86
N TYR A 86 8.65 8.93 6.90
CA TYR A 86 9.46 9.07 8.11
C TYR A 86 8.65 9.78 9.21
N GLY A 87 8.42 9.08 10.32
CA GLY A 87 7.61 9.57 11.44
C GLY A 87 6.15 9.07 11.49
N LYS A 88 5.66 8.36 10.48
CA LYS A 88 4.37 7.65 10.50
C LYS A 88 4.58 6.15 10.72
N ALA A 89 3.66 5.48 11.42
CA ALA A 89 3.74 4.03 11.58
C ALA A 89 3.23 3.35 10.30
N ILE A 90 4.12 2.65 9.60
CA ILE A 90 3.79 1.94 8.36
C ILE A 90 3.99 0.45 8.61
N LYS A 91 2.98 -0.34 8.28
CA LYS A 91 3.11 -1.79 8.16
C LYS A 91 3.06 -2.17 6.69
N MET A 92 4.13 -2.79 6.21
CA MET A 92 4.19 -3.34 4.87
C MET A 92 4.08 -4.85 4.95
N LYS A 93 3.16 -5.43 4.19
CA LYS A 93 3.05 -6.87 3.97
C LYS A 93 3.38 -7.17 2.53
N ILE A 94 4.39 -7.99 2.33
CA ILE A 94 4.81 -8.47 1.03
C ILE A 94 4.14 -9.83 0.79
N LYS A 95 3.41 -9.96 -0.31
CA LYS A 95 2.94 -11.25 -0.83
C LYS A 95 3.58 -11.47 -2.19
N SER A 96 4.44 -12.47 -2.29
CA SER A 96 4.93 -12.96 -3.58
C SER A 96 3.77 -13.60 -4.33
N LYS A 97 3.45 -13.08 -5.52
CA LYS A 97 2.58 -13.79 -6.48
C LYS A 97 3.49 -14.74 -7.28
N GLY A 98 4.17 -15.62 -6.55
CA GLY A 98 4.96 -16.69 -7.16
C GLY A 98 3.97 -17.74 -7.63
N ASN A 99 4.03 -18.10 -8.91
CA ASN A 99 3.41 -19.34 -9.35
C ASN A 99 4.10 -20.46 -8.56
N GLY A 100 3.41 -20.99 -7.55
CA GLY A 100 3.86 -22.18 -6.86
C GLY A 100 4.11 -23.27 -7.90
N GLN A 101 5.35 -23.75 -7.96
CA GLN A 101 5.64 -25.08 -8.46
C GLN A 101 5.08 -26.11 -7.47
#